data_AF-A0A821KRK1-F1
#
_entry.id   AF-A0A821KRK1-F1
#
_cell.length_a   1.000
_cell.length_b   1.000
_cell.length_c   1.000
_cell.angle_alpha   90.00
_cell.angle_beta   90.00
_cell.angle_gamma   90.00
#
_symmetry.space_group_name_H-M   'P 1'
#
loop_
_entity.id
_entity.type
_entity.pdbx_description
1 polymer ?
#
loop_
_entity_poly.entity_id
_entity_poly.type
_entity_poly.pdbx_seq_one_letter_code
_entity_poly.pdbx_strand_id
1 'polypeptide(L)'
;TEEDCRQGLNTDQINEFIFVVDCSGSMQDENKIGLARQAMLVFLKSLPVDCYFNIIRFGTQYKSLFTEINAIYNEENSQKAEQLITEMKADLGGTELMGPLQWIEQHSPNQGRARQIFLLTDGEISNVTAVLDLCRLMASSTRIFSFGLGKSPSRSL
;
A
#
# COMPACT_ATOMS: atom_id res chain seq x y z
N THR A 1 31.53 19.63 27.17
CA THR A 1 31.95 20.45 26.01
C THR A 1 30.81 20.49 25.02
N GLU A 2 30.62 21.60 24.32
CA GLU A 2 29.56 21.79 23.31
C GLU A 2 29.68 20.85 22.08
N GLU A 3 30.59 19.88 22.13
CA GLU A 3 30.86 18.89 21.08
C GLU A 3 30.19 17.52 21.31
N ASP A 4 29.66 17.23 22.51
CA ASP A 4 29.02 15.92 22.79
C ASP A 4 27.50 15.88 22.51
N CYS A 5 26.88 17.01 22.14
CA CYS A 5 25.45 17.05 21.76
C CYS A 5 25.21 16.85 20.25
N ARG A 6 26.26 16.61 19.45
CA ARG A 6 26.16 16.44 17.98
C ARG A 6 26.15 14.98 17.51
N GLN A 7 26.00 14.00 18.41
CA GLN A 7 25.97 12.58 18.05
C GLN A 7 24.66 11.86 18.42
N GLY A 8 23.53 12.58 18.41
CA GLY A 8 22.22 11.97 18.19
C GLY A 8 21.96 11.92 16.70
N LEU A 9 22.32 10.81 16.06
CA LEU A 9 22.19 10.59 14.60
C LEU A 9 20.77 10.90 14.12
N ASN A 10 20.60 12.00 13.40
CA ASN A 10 19.49 12.19 12.47
C ASN A 10 19.71 11.19 11.31
N THR A 11 19.37 9.92 11.52
CA THR A 11 19.00 9.08 10.39
C THR A 11 17.61 9.50 10.01
N ASP A 12 17.47 10.36 8.99
CA ASP A 12 16.18 10.57 8.34
C ASP A 12 15.68 9.18 7.93
N GLN A 13 14.72 8.66 8.69
CA GLN A 13 14.19 7.34 8.48
C GLN A 13 13.41 7.39 7.18
N ILE A 14 14.02 6.88 6.11
CA ILE A 14 13.46 6.90 4.77
C ILE A 14 12.20 6.01 4.78
N ASN A 15 11.04 6.61 4.54
CA ASN A 15 9.77 5.90 4.57
C ASN A 15 9.45 5.24 3.23
N GLU A 16 8.92 4.01 3.29
CA GLU A 16 8.36 3.28 2.15
C GLU A 16 6.84 3.16 2.30
N PHE A 17 6.09 3.68 1.34
CA PHE A 17 4.62 3.67 1.32
C PHE A 17 4.10 2.73 0.23
N ILE A 18 3.44 1.64 0.61
CA ILE A 18 2.86 0.69 -0.34
C ILE A 18 1.35 0.76 -0.26
N PHE A 19 0.71 1.11 -1.37
CA PHE A 19 -0.74 1.09 -1.47
C PHE A 19 -1.17 -0.23 -2.09
N VAL A 20 -1.99 -1.00 -1.38
CA VAL A 20 -2.57 -2.26 -1.87
C VAL A 20 -4.05 -2.00 -2.10
N VAL A 21 -4.49 -1.98 -3.35
CA VAL A 21 -5.83 -1.53 -3.73
C VAL A 21 -6.62 -2.68 -4.35
N ASP A 22 -7.76 -2.96 -3.75
CA ASP A 22 -8.70 -3.95 -4.24
C ASP A 22 -9.36 -3.48 -5.54
N CYS A 23 -9.26 -4.32 -6.56
CA CYS A 23 -9.85 -4.16 -7.89
C CYS A 23 -10.66 -5.41 -8.28
N SER A 24 -11.12 -6.17 -7.29
CA SER A 24 -12.07 -7.27 -7.45
C SER A 24 -13.43 -6.78 -7.94
N GLY A 25 -14.27 -7.71 -8.41
CA GLY A 25 -15.59 -7.40 -8.94
C GLY A 25 -16.53 -6.73 -7.93
N SER A 26 -16.42 -7.03 -6.64
CA SER A 26 -17.24 -6.43 -5.56
C SER A 26 -17.01 -4.93 -5.41
N MET A 27 -15.86 -4.43 -5.88
CA MET A 27 -15.52 -2.99 -5.91
C MET A 27 -16.31 -2.22 -6.98
N GLN A 28 -16.96 -2.90 -7.92
CA GLN A 28 -17.86 -2.25 -8.89
C GLN A 28 -19.16 -1.78 -8.24
N ASP A 29 -19.59 -2.47 -7.17
CA ASP A 29 -20.83 -2.16 -6.47
C ASP A 29 -20.75 -0.80 -5.77
N GLU A 30 -21.84 -0.05 -5.80
CA GLU A 30 -21.99 1.24 -5.12
C GLU A 30 -20.84 2.25 -5.37
N ASN A 31 -20.15 2.14 -6.51
CA ASN A 31 -19.02 2.99 -6.88
C ASN A 31 -17.84 2.94 -5.88
N LYS A 32 -17.63 1.81 -5.18
CA LYS A 32 -16.50 1.62 -4.25
C LYS A 32 -15.15 1.86 -4.93
N ILE A 33 -14.97 1.40 -6.18
CA ILE A 33 -13.76 1.67 -6.97
C ILE A 33 -13.57 3.18 -7.21
N GLY A 34 -14.64 3.94 -7.41
CA GLY A 34 -14.58 5.39 -7.53
C GLY A 34 -14.11 6.07 -6.24
N LEU A 35 -14.60 5.59 -5.10
CA LEU A 35 -14.13 6.04 -3.78
C LEU A 35 -12.64 5.67 -3.57
N ALA A 36 -12.22 4.48 -4.00
CA ALA A 36 -10.82 4.06 -3.97
C ALA A 36 -9.94 5.03 -4.77
N ARG A 37 -10.35 5.41 -5.99
CA ARG A 37 -9.60 6.39 -6.81
C ARG A 37 -9.46 7.72 -6.07
N GLN A 38 -10.54 8.25 -5.49
CA GLN A 38 -10.51 9.52 -4.77
C GLN A 38 -9.58 9.47 -3.56
N ALA A 39 -9.69 8.42 -2.73
CA ALA A 39 -8.82 8.22 -1.58
C ALA A 39 -7.35 8.10 -2.00
N MET A 40 -7.07 7.33 -3.05
CA MET A 40 -5.72 7.15 -3.59
C MET A 40 -5.10 8.46 -4.11
N LEU A 41 -5.88 9.32 -4.77
CA LEU A 41 -5.39 10.64 -5.20
C LEU A 41 -5.02 11.52 -4.00
N VAL A 42 -5.79 11.47 -2.91
CA VAL A 42 -5.48 12.19 -1.67
C VAL A 42 -4.21 11.62 -1.03
N PHE A 43 -4.08 10.30 -0.93
CA PHE A 43 -2.89 9.66 -0.37
C PHE A 43 -1.63 9.97 -1.17
N LEU A 44 -1.69 9.87 -2.51
CA LEU A 44 -0.56 10.19 -3.38
C LEU A 44 -0.07 11.63 -3.15
N LYS A 45 -0.99 12.60 -3.06
CA LYS A 45 -0.68 14.01 -2.81
C LYS A 45 -0.21 14.30 -1.39
N SER A 46 -0.43 13.38 -0.46
CA SER A 46 -0.04 13.50 0.95
C SER A 46 1.28 12.81 1.26
N LEU A 47 1.92 12.16 0.28
CA LEU A 47 3.21 11.51 0.48
C LEU A 47 4.30 12.54 0.84
N PRO A 48 5.19 12.22 1.80
CA PRO A 48 6.36 13.03 2.07
C PRO A 48 7.26 13.14 0.83
N VAL A 49 7.95 14.27 0.71
CA VAL A 49 9.00 14.44 -0.31
C VAL A 49 10.12 13.41 -0.07
N ASP A 50 10.72 12.92 -1.15
CA ASP A 50 11.83 11.94 -1.13
C ASP A 50 11.53 10.60 -0.45
N CYS A 51 10.24 10.25 -0.27
CA CYS A 51 9.87 8.90 0.16
C CYS A 51 9.88 7.91 -1.01
N TYR A 52 9.90 6.62 -0.68
CA TYR A 52 9.69 5.56 -1.67
C TYR A 52 8.23 5.15 -1.66
N PHE A 53 7.69 4.78 -2.82
CA PHE A 53 6.31 4.29 -2.88
C PHE A 53 6.07 3.27 -3.99
N ASN A 54 4.99 2.49 -3.84
CA ASN A 54 4.47 1.64 -4.90
C ASN A 54 2.95 1.48 -4.76
N ILE A 55 2.28 1.20 -5.88
CA ILE A 55 0.84 0.90 -5.91
C ILE A 55 0.67 -0.51 -6.47
N ILE A 56 0.02 -1.38 -5.72
CA ILE A 56 -0.28 -2.76 -6.08
C ILE A 56 -1.79 -2.89 -6.15
N ARG A 57 -2.32 -3.17 -7.35
CA ARG A 57 -3.73 -3.50 -7.54
C ARG A 57 -3.90 -5.01 -7.46
N PHE A 58 -4.92 -5.49 -6.77
CA PHE A 58 -5.15 -6.93 -6.64
C PHE A 58 -6.60 -7.31 -6.92
N GLY A 59 -6.78 -8.57 -7.30
CA GLY A 59 -8.04 -9.28 -7.48
C GLY A 59 -7.74 -10.78 -7.47
N THR A 60 -8.14 -11.56 -8.48
CA THR A 60 -7.62 -12.92 -8.71
C THR A 60 -6.11 -12.91 -8.94
N GLN A 61 -5.62 -11.86 -9.61
CA GLN A 61 -4.21 -11.61 -9.87
C GLN A 61 -3.84 -10.21 -9.34
N TYR A 62 -2.55 -9.95 -9.14
CA TYR A 62 -2.07 -8.62 -8.75
C TYR A 62 -1.17 -8.00 -9.81
N LYS A 63 -1.10 -6.66 -9.81
CA LYS A 63 -0.25 -5.85 -10.68
C LYS A 63 0.35 -4.71 -9.88
N SER A 64 1.68 -4.62 -9.83
CA SER A 64 2.39 -3.49 -9.26
C SER A 64 2.62 -2.40 -10.31
N LEU A 65 2.66 -1.13 -9.86
CA LEU A 65 3.06 0.00 -10.70
C LEU A 65 4.55 -0.08 -11.03
N PHE A 66 5.36 -0.41 -10.03
CA PHE A 66 6.79 -0.61 -10.18
C PHE A 66 7.16 -2.07 -9.88
N THR A 67 8.07 -2.64 -10.67
CA THR A 67 8.59 -4.00 -10.47
C THR A 67 9.41 -4.15 -9.20
N GLU A 68 9.91 -3.05 -8.64
CA GLU A 68 10.71 -3.00 -7.42
C GLU A 68 10.18 -1.89 -6.50
N ILE A 69 10.40 -2.01 -5.19
CA ILE A 69 10.00 -0.98 -4.20
C ILE A 69 11.16 0.02 -4.02
N ASN A 70 11.53 0.69 -5.11
CA ASN A 70 12.63 1.66 -5.14
C ASN A 70 12.30 2.96 -5.89
N ALA A 71 11.05 3.13 -6.33
CA ALA A 71 10.60 4.36 -6.95
C ALA A 71 10.45 5.47 -5.90
N ILE A 72 11.15 6.58 -6.13
CA ILE A 72 11.06 7.78 -5.30
C ILE A 72 9.83 8.59 -5.72
N TYR A 73 9.16 9.20 -4.75
CA TYR A 73 8.11 10.18 -4.99
C TYR A 73 8.68 11.46 -5.61
N ASN A 74 8.63 11.53 -6.94
CA ASN A 74 9.03 12.67 -7.75
C ASN A 74 7.96 12.96 -8.82
N GLU A 75 8.12 14.04 -9.59
CA GLU A 75 7.14 14.45 -10.60
C GLU A 75 6.82 13.34 -11.61
N GLU A 76 7.83 12.70 -12.20
CA GLU A 76 7.66 11.63 -13.19
C GLU A 76 6.88 10.42 -12.63
N ASN A 77 7.28 9.92 -11.46
CA ASN A 77 6.64 8.75 -10.84
C ASN A 77 5.26 9.08 -10.30
N SER A 78 5.05 10.31 -9.81
CA SER A 78 3.74 10.78 -9.35
C SER A 78 2.75 10.86 -10.51
N GLN A 79 3.17 11.30 -11.70
CA GLN A 79 2.33 11.31 -12.90
C GLN A 79 1.95 9.89 -13.35
N LYS A 80 2.90 8.93 -13.35
CA LYS A 80 2.61 7.51 -13.62
C LYS A 80 1.57 6.94 -12.64
N ALA A 81 1.72 7.29 -11.37
CA ALA A 81 0.80 6.87 -10.32
C ALA A 81 -0.59 7.50 -10.48
N GLU A 82 -0.67 8.80 -10.78
CA GLU A 82 -1.93 9.51 -11.01
C GLU A 82 -2.68 8.95 -12.23
N GLN A 83 -1.96 8.64 -13.31
CA GLN A 83 -2.55 7.97 -14.47
C GLN A 83 -3.11 6.60 -14.10
N LEU A 84 -2.32 5.76 -13.41
CA LEU A 84 -2.78 4.44 -12.95
C LEU A 84 -4.03 4.54 -12.09
N ILE A 85 -4.05 5.48 -11.13
CA ILE A 85 -5.19 5.68 -10.21
C ILE A 85 -6.42 6.13 -11.00
N THR A 86 -6.27 7.04 -11.95
CA THR A 86 -7.38 7.56 -12.76
C THR A 86 -7.99 6.47 -13.65
N GLU A 87 -7.16 5.60 -14.21
CA GLU A 87 -7.58 4.51 -15.11
C GLU A 87 -8.01 3.23 -14.38
N MET A 88 -7.72 3.11 -13.08
CA MET A 88 -7.98 1.92 -12.25
C MET A 88 -9.44 1.45 -12.35
N LYS A 89 -9.73 0.16 -12.51
CA LYS A 89 -11.09 -0.40 -12.59
C LYS A 89 -11.21 -1.65 -11.73
N ALA A 90 -12.45 -2.04 -11.41
CA ALA A 90 -12.78 -3.30 -10.74
C ALA A 90 -12.75 -4.46 -11.77
N ASP A 91 -11.59 -4.71 -12.37
CA ASP A 91 -11.42 -5.60 -13.52
C ASP A 91 -10.45 -6.78 -13.27
N LEU A 92 -10.07 -7.01 -12.01
CA LEU A 92 -9.12 -8.07 -11.64
C LEU A 92 -9.78 -9.36 -11.13
N GLY A 93 -11.11 -9.47 -11.15
CA GLY A 93 -11.82 -10.72 -10.85
C GLY A 93 -12.15 -10.91 -9.38
N GLY A 94 -11.72 -12.03 -8.78
CA GLY A 94 -11.94 -12.37 -7.36
C GLY A 94 -11.06 -11.55 -6.41
N THR A 95 -10.88 -12.01 -5.18
CA THR A 95 -10.22 -11.23 -4.11
C THR A 95 -9.13 -12.04 -3.42
N GLU A 96 -7.92 -12.05 -3.99
CA GLU A 96 -6.78 -12.85 -3.50
C GLU A 96 -5.64 -11.94 -2.99
N LEU A 97 -5.68 -11.63 -1.69
CA LEU A 97 -4.71 -10.74 -1.03
C LEU A 97 -3.38 -11.43 -0.69
N MET A 98 -3.33 -12.76 -0.69
CA MET A 98 -2.11 -13.51 -0.32
C MET A 98 -0.94 -13.21 -1.26
N GLY A 99 -1.18 -13.25 -2.57
CA GLY A 99 -0.14 -13.02 -3.59
C GLY A 99 0.60 -11.68 -3.44
N PRO A 100 -0.09 -10.53 -3.39
CA PRO A 100 0.58 -9.24 -3.20
C PRO A 100 1.31 -9.13 -1.86
N LEU A 101 0.77 -9.69 -0.76
CA LEU A 101 1.47 -9.65 0.53
C LEU A 101 2.73 -10.50 0.55
N GLN A 102 2.71 -11.69 -0.08
CA GLN A 102 3.90 -12.53 -0.22
C GLN A 102 4.98 -11.83 -1.05
N TRP A 103 4.58 -11.15 -2.11
CA TRP A 103 5.50 -10.35 -2.90
C TRP A 103 6.13 -9.22 -2.07
N ILE A 104 5.35 -8.51 -1.24
CA ILE A 104 5.88 -7.46 -0.36
C ILE A 104 6.86 -8.03 0.67
N GLU A 105 6.57 -9.19 1.26
CA GLU A 105 7.42 -9.86 2.24
C GLU A 105 8.79 -10.23 1.65
N GLN A 106 8.81 -10.77 0.43
CA GLN A 106 10.03 -11.11 -0.31
C GLN A 106 10.90 -9.89 -0.63
N HIS A 107 10.30 -8.71 -0.77
CA HIS A 107 11.00 -7.45 -1.01
C HIS A 107 11.16 -6.68 0.30
N SER A 108 11.77 -7.28 1.32
CA SER A 108 11.95 -6.65 2.64
C SER A 108 12.56 -5.24 2.55
N PRO A 109 12.12 -4.29 3.41
CA PRO A 109 12.64 -2.92 3.38
C PRO A 109 14.14 -2.90 3.61
N ASN A 110 14.86 -2.03 2.88
CA ASN A 110 16.29 -1.83 3.10
C ASN A 110 16.55 -1.34 4.53
N GLN A 111 17.75 -1.63 5.07
CA GLN A 111 18.09 -1.23 6.44
C GLN A 111 17.88 0.27 6.67
N GLY A 112 17.22 0.61 7.79
CA GLY A 112 16.89 2.00 8.14
C GLY A 112 15.60 2.54 7.53
N ARG A 113 14.83 1.72 6.78
CA ARG A 113 13.54 2.15 6.21
C ARG A 113 12.34 1.64 7.01
N ALA A 114 11.38 2.53 7.26
CA ALA A 114 10.09 2.15 7.84
C ALA A 114 9.08 1.91 6.72
N ARG A 115 8.48 0.71 6.67
CA ARG A 115 7.46 0.40 5.66
C ARG A 115 6.06 0.56 6.21
N GLN A 116 5.20 1.20 5.42
CA GLN A 116 3.78 1.40 5.72
C GLN A 116 2.95 0.89 4.54
N ILE A 117 2.08 -0.07 4.80
CA ILE A 117 1.15 -0.64 3.82
C ILE A 117 -0.24 -0.07 4.09
N PHE A 118 -0.89 0.45 3.07
CA PHE A 118 -2.26 0.97 3.10
C PHE A 118 -3.12 0.06 2.22
N LEU A 119 -3.93 -0.78 2.85
CA LEU A 119 -4.87 -1.68 2.19
C LEU A 119 -6.22 -0.98 2.01
N LEU A 120 -6.68 -0.83 0.77
CA LEU A 120 -8.01 -0.32 0.44
C LEU A 120 -8.83 -1.47 -0.13
N THR A 121 -9.91 -1.85 0.54
CA THR A 121 -10.78 -2.98 0.15
C THR A 121 -12.19 -2.74 0.66
N ASP A 122 -13.18 -3.42 0.13
CA ASP A 122 -14.54 -3.42 0.66
C ASP A 122 -14.79 -4.50 1.74
N GLY A 123 -13.77 -5.31 2.03
CA GLY A 123 -13.75 -6.24 3.16
C GLY A 123 -13.98 -7.71 2.79
N GLU A 124 -14.10 -8.03 1.51
CA GLU A 124 -14.26 -9.42 1.03
C GLU A 124 -12.91 -10.16 0.89
N ILE A 125 -12.13 -10.24 1.98
CA ILE A 125 -10.83 -10.93 1.96
C ILE A 125 -11.02 -12.44 2.18
N SER A 126 -10.53 -13.25 1.24
CA SER A 126 -10.42 -14.69 1.42
C SER A 126 -9.24 -15.03 2.36
N ASN A 127 -9.38 -16.11 3.13
CA ASN A 127 -8.29 -16.70 3.92
C ASN A 127 -7.59 -15.74 4.93
N VAL A 128 -8.40 -15.04 5.73
CA VAL A 128 -7.95 -14.04 6.73
C VAL A 128 -6.85 -14.58 7.66
N THR A 129 -6.93 -15.84 8.11
CA THR A 129 -5.94 -16.43 9.02
C THR A 129 -4.54 -16.41 8.43
N ALA A 130 -4.37 -16.89 7.20
CA ALA A 130 -3.06 -16.94 6.55
C ALA A 130 -2.53 -15.53 6.26
N VAL A 131 -3.41 -14.59 5.89
CA VAL A 131 -3.06 -13.18 5.73
C VAL A 131 -2.51 -12.60 7.04
N LEU A 132 -3.19 -12.85 8.16
CA LEU A 132 -2.76 -12.35 9.48
C LEU A 132 -1.42 -12.95 9.90
N ASP A 133 -1.17 -14.23 9.63
CA ASP A 133 0.11 -14.87 9.93
C ASP A 133 1.25 -14.26 9.12
N LEU A 134 1.03 -13.98 7.84
CA LEU A 134 2.01 -13.28 7.00
C LEU A 134 2.27 -11.84 7.48
N CYS A 135 1.22 -11.12 7.88
CA CYS A 135 1.35 -9.78 8.48
C CYS A 135 2.20 -9.81 9.76
N ARG A 136 2.06 -10.84 10.59
CA ARG A 136 2.86 -11.01 11.83
C ARG A 136 4.34 -11.19 11.53
N LEU A 137 4.69 -11.89 10.45
CA LEU A 137 6.10 -12.06 10.03
C LEU A 137 6.75 -10.73 9.65
N MET A 138 6.00 -9.82 9.02
CA MET A 138 6.49 -8.50 8.61
C MET A 138 6.43 -7.43 9.72
N ALA A 139 5.80 -7.72 10.86
CA ALA A 139 5.43 -6.73 11.88
C ALA A 139 6.62 -6.00 12.53
N SER A 140 7.83 -6.56 12.45
CA SER A 140 9.05 -5.92 13.00
C SER A 140 9.46 -4.66 12.22
N SER A 141 9.24 -4.64 10.90
CA SER A 141 9.69 -3.57 10.00
C SER A 141 8.56 -2.88 9.24
N THR A 142 7.36 -3.46 9.27
CA THR A 142 6.19 -3.00 8.51
C THR A 142 5.02 -2.66 9.43
N ARG A 143 4.29 -1.59 9.09
CA ARG A 143 2.98 -1.25 9.65
C ARG A 143 1.93 -1.38 8.56
N ILE A 144 0.77 -1.90 8.89
CA ILE A 144 -0.31 -2.16 7.94
C ILE A 144 -1.57 -1.45 8.44
N PHE A 145 -2.18 -0.66 7.57
CA PHE A 145 -3.43 0.07 7.79
C PHE A 145 -4.47 -0.40 6.78
N SER A 146 -5.69 -0.69 7.22
CA SER A 146 -6.79 -1.09 6.34
C SER A 146 -7.89 -0.02 6.30
N PHE A 147 -8.43 0.20 5.11
CA PHE A 147 -9.51 1.14 4.82
C PHE A 147 -10.64 0.39 4.12
N GLY A 148 -11.75 0.24 4.84
CA GLY A 148 -12.98 -0.34 4.32
C GLY A 148 -13.73 0.65 3.43
N LEU A 149 -13.97 0.28 2.18
CA LEU A 149 -14.70 1.08 1.19
C LEU A 149 -16.14 0.58 1.04
N GLY A 150 -17.12 1.38 1.46
CA GLY A 150 -18.55 1.05 1.35
C GLY A 150 -19.32 1.32 2.63
N LYS A 151 -20.64 1.02 2.63
CA LYS A 151 -21.53 1.26 3.78
C LYS A 151 -21.48 0.18 4.87
N SER A 152 -20.83 -0.95 4.60
CA SER A 152 -20.63 -2.03 5.56
C SER A 152 -19.15 -2.44 5.60
N PRO A 153 -18.25 -1.58 6.09
CA PRO A 153 -16.91 -2.05 6.40
C PRO A 153 -17.05 -3.09 7.52
N SER A 154 -16.63 -4.34 7.26
CA SER A 154 -16.49 -5.33 8.31
C SER A 154 -15.52 -4.74 9.36
N ARG A 155 -16.01 -4.51 10.58
CA ARG A 155 -15.23 -3.91 11.69
C ARG A 155 -14.26 -4.91 12.34
N SER A 156 -13.89 -5.96 11.61
CA SER A 156 -13.21 -7.14 12.14
C SER A 156 -11.79 -7.26 11.58
N LEU A 157 -10.97 -6.21 11.70
CA LEU A 157 -9.53 -6.26 11.49
C LEU A 157 -8.84 -5.33 12.49
#